data_AF-A0A167VH53-F1
#
_entry.id   AF-A0A167VH53-F1
#
_cell.length_a   1.000
_cell.length_b   1.000
_cell.length_c   1.000
_cell.angle_alpha   90.00
_cell.angle_beta   90.00
_cell.angle_gamma   90.00
#
_symmetry.space_group_name_H-M   'P 1'
#
loop_
_entity.id
_entity.type
_entity.pdbx_description
1 polymer ?
#
loop_
_entity_poly.entity_id
_entity_poly.type
_entity_poly.pdbx_seq_one_letter_code
_entity_poly.pdbx_strand_id
1 'polypeptide(L)'
;MAGARKAPQTKAATAAATIEEDTAAVPVKHERKTKAATVVTAKTAQVSVVGTTASTASPSPRRTLAKSTAKAVRTAATQIAGMASAASRKRKANEVKEEEEEGEEQQEEEEEETDEKADIISDEEGSEVDKAPKKRSRAPRKPAKKAKTAAKETKPASKEAAKSKKAAEDEVEPLAPRTNVHTLKKAMYIGAHVSSAGGVQNAVPNAVQIGGNAFALFLASQRKWQNPPLADDARDAFRARCAAHGYDAARYCLPHGSYLVNLAQPDPAKAEQALAHFVDDLRRCAALGIRLYNFHPGADVAGKGADTTRAAALARIAAAINSAHRATAPADVVTVIENMAGGGTTVGDRFEDLAAIIRQVDDQARVGVCLDTCHAFAAGYDLRTPAALAAVLAEFDRVVGLRYLRAVHLNDSKAPLGSRRDLHANIGTGCLGLRAFHALVNHDAFAGLPLVLETPIGRKGPDGKEVEDRQVWADEIKLLEGLIGANPETAAFKAQETKLQAQGAAERKRIQEQVDKKSSKDAKKIRTVSVVDMLREKHVVDVKRE
;
A
#
# COMPACT_ATOMS: atom_id res chain seq x y z
N MET A 1 38.34 44.30 -31.00
CA MET A 1 38.84 44.75 -32.32
C MET A 1 39.97 43.82 -32.72
N ALA A 2 39.99 43.34 -33.97
CA ALA A 2 40.75 42.16 -34.45
C ALA A 2 40.36 40.83 -33.75
N GLY A 3 40.44 39.65 -34.36
CA GLY A 3 40.80 39.28 -35.75
C GLY A 3 40.10 37.95 -36.15
N ALA A 4 40.15 37.58 -37.44
CA ALA A 4 39.27 36.55 -38.03
C ALA A 4 39.97 35.23 -38.41
N ARG A 5 39.17 34.28 -38.95
CA ARG A 5 39.49 33.04 -39.73
C ARG A 5 39.49 31.71 -38.94
N LYS A 6 39.19 30.55 -39.54
CA LYS A 6 38.28 30.14 -40.66
C LYS A 6 38.25 28.60 -40.67
N ALA A 7 37.11 27.96 -40.99
CA ALA A 7 37.01 26.49 -41.10
C ALA A 7 37.29 25.96 -42.52
N PRO A 8 37.63 24.66 -42.65
CA PRO A 8 37.21 23.79 -43.76
C PRO A 8 36.45 22.54 -43.21
N GLN A 9 35.27 22.15 -43.69
CA GLN A 9 34.87 21.61 -45.00
C GLN A 9 35.38 20.20 -45.35
N THR A 10 34.42 19.39 -45.82
CA THR A 10 34.48 17.95 -46.12
C THR A 10 34.70 17.68 -47.61
N LYS A 11 35.10 16.44 -47.96
CA LYS A 11 34.73 15.78 -49.23
C LYS A 11 34.97 14.27 -49.15
N ALA A 12 34.13 13.51 -49.87
CA ALA A 12 34.19 12.05 -49.98
C ALA A 12 34.50 11.63 -51.43
N ALA A 13 34.99 10.40 -51.62
CA ALA A 13 35.09 9.75 -52.92
C ALA A 13 34.96 8.22 -52.78
N THR A 14 34.35 7.59 -53.78
CA THR A 14 33.97 6.17 -53.88
C THR A 14 34.97 5.32 -54.66
N ALA A 15 35.07 4.02 -54.34
CA ALA A 15 35.45 2.98 -55.31
C ALA A 15 34.94 1.60 -54.87
N ALA A 16 34.52 0.76 -55.82
CA ALA A 16 34.14 -0.63 -55.63
C ALA A 16 34.76 -1.48 -56.76
N ALA A 17 35.11 -2.75 -56.48
CA ALA A 17 35.49 -3.73 -57.50
C ALA A 17 35.27 -5.17 -57.01
N THR A 18 34.67 -6.00 -57.88
CA THR A 18 34.41 -7.43 -57.74
C THR A 18 35.44 -8.26 -58.52
N ILE A 19 35.73 -9.50 -58.07
CA ILE A 19 36.36 -10.57 -58.88
C ILE A 19 35.70 -11.92 -58.51
N GLU A 20 35.56 -12.81 -59.50
CA GLU A 20 34.81 -14.09 -59.48
C GLU A 20 35.67 -15.35 -59.21
N GLU A 21 34.96 -16.48 -59.04
CA GLU A 21 35.22 -17.95 -59.23
C GLU A 21 36.66 -18.46 -59.57
N ASP A 22 37.12 -19.65 -59.12
CA ASP A 22 36.71 -20.98 -59.65
C ASP A 22 37.12 -22.19 -58.72
N THR A 23 37.20 -23.43 -59.24
CA THR A 23 36.78 -24.70 -58.60
C THR A 23 37.84 -25.75 -58.14
N ALA A 24 37.34 -26.75 -57.38
CA ALA A 24 37.68 -28.21 -57.37
C ALA A 24 38.87 -28.84 -56.56
N ALA A 25 38.49 -29.55 -55.48
CA ALA A 25 38.70 -31.00 -55.19
C ALA A 25 40.03 -31.66 -54.67
N VAL A 26 39.99 -32.15 -53.40
CA VAL A 26 40.28 -33.54 -52.87
C VAL A 26 41.74 -34.13 -52.99
N PRO A 27 42.28 -35.07 -52.14
CA PRO A 27 41.86 -35.76 -50.87
C PRO A 27 42.82 -35.47 -49.65
N VAL A 28 42.76 -36.03 -48.40
CA VAL A 28 42.91 -37.44 -47.93
C VAL A 28 42.49 -37.66 -46.44
N LYS A 29 41.65 -38.69 -46.20
CA LYS A 29 41.47 -39.65 -45.04
C LYS A 29 41.86 -39.26 -43.58
N HIS A 30 40.91 -39.24 -42.63
CA HIS A 30 40.49 -40.32 -41.67
C HIS A 30 40.93 -39.98 -40.22
N GLU A 31 40.27 -40.36 -39.11
CA GLU A 31 39.19 -41.33 -38.86
C GLU A 31 38.38 -40.98 -37.56
N ARG A 32 37.07 -41.32 -37.51
CA ARG A 32 36.20 -41.64 -36.33
C ARG A 32 36.17 -40.68 -35.09
N LYS A 33 35.06 -40.50 -34.36
CA LYS A 33 33.78 -41.25 -34.22
C LYS A 33 32.71 -40.30 -33.62
N THR A 34 31.50 -40.27 -34.17
CA THR A 34 30.33 -39.63 -33.53
C THR A 34 29.28 -40.67 -33.16
N LYS A 35 28.55 -40.47 -32.06
CA LYS A 35 27.37 -41.27 -31.68
C LYS A 35 26.10 -40.48 -31.99
N ALA A 36 25.23 -41.02 -32.83
CA ALA A 36 23.84 -40.62 -32.92
C ALA A 36 22.97 -41.59 -32.09
N ALA A 37 21.86 -41.12 -31.54
CA ALA A 37 20.85 -41.93 -30.89
C ALA A 37 19.56 -41.93 -31.73
N THR A 38 19.13 -43.11 -32.15
CA THR A 38 17.98 -43.30 -33.06
C THR A 38 16.70 -43.57 -32.27
N VAL A 39 15.58 -43.03 -32.76
CA VAL A 39 14.22 -43.32 -32.27
C VAL A 39 13.87 -44.79 -32.52
N VAL A 40 13.35 -45.49 -31.50
CA VAL A 40 12.74 -46.81 -31.66
C VAL A 40 11.37 -46.84 -30.98
N THR A 41 10.35 -47.19 -31.76
CA THR A 41 9.00 -47.54 -31.29
C THR A 41 8.98 -48.97 -30.75
N ALA A 42 8.22 -49.22 -29.67
CA ALA A 42 7.95 -50.57 -29.18
C ALA A 42 6.45 -50.80 -29.02
N LYS A 43 6.00 -52.01 -29.38
CA LYS A 43 4.60 -52.45 -29.41
C LYS A 43 4.34 -53.44 -28.26
N THR A 44 3.05 -53.63 -27.97
CA THR A 44 2.49 -54.46 -26.89
C THR A 44 2.95 -55.92 -26.84
N ALA A 45 3.07 -56.48 -25.63
CA ALA A 45 2.95 -57.92 -25.35
C ALA A 45 2.30 -58.15 -23.96
N GLN A 46 1.64 -59.29 -23.77
CA GLN A 46 0.76 -59.60 -22.63
C GLN A 46 1.44 -60.49 -21.58
N VAL A 47 0.95 -60.45 -20.33
CA VAL A 47 0.91 -61.61 -19.42
C VAL A 47 -0.45 -61.64 -18.72
N SER A 48 -1.00 -62.83 -18.51
CA SER A 48 -2.39 -63.07 -18.06
C SER A 48 -2.50 -64.22 -17.05
N VAL A 49 -3.28 -64.04 -15.98
CA VAL A 49 -3.91 -65.10 -15.15
C VAL A 49 -5.25 -64.51 -14.65
N VAL A 50 -6.42 -64.85 -15.22
CA VAL A 50 -7.40 -65.89 -14.80
C VAL A 50 -7.79 -65.78 -13.30
N GLY A 51 -9.04 -65.72 -12.83
CA GLY A 51 -10.43 -65.68 -13.35
C GLY A 51 -11.37 -65.26 -12.17
N THR A 52 -12.69 -65.10 -12.20
CA THR A 52 -13.77 -65.65 -13.07
C THR A 52 -15.10 -64.90 -12.78
N THR A 53 -16.01 -64.72 -13.79
CA THR A 53 -17.50 -64.44 -13.68
C THR A 53 -17.99 -63.19 -12.88
N ALA A 54 -19.12 -62.51 -13.11
CA ALA A 54 -20.20 -62.42 -14.13
C ALA A 54 -21.19 -61.29 -13.65
N SER A 55 -22.07 -60.61 -14.40
CA SER A 55 -22.31 -60.36 -15.85
C SER A 55 -23.36 -59.22 -16.01
N THR A 56 -23.79 -58.90 -17.24
CA THR A 56 -24.89 -57.99 -17.71
C THR A 56 -24.64 -56.49 -17.54
N ALA A 57 -24.65 -55.60 -18.55
CA ALA A 57 -25.47 -55.37 -19.76
C ALA A 57 -26.41 -54.14 -19.61
N SER A 58 -26.19 -53.16 -20.50
CA SER A 58 -26.87 -51.86 -20.70
C SER A 58 -28.38 -51.95 -21.07
N PRO A 59 -29.18 -50.85 -21.26
CA PRO A 59 -28.78 -49.49 -21.68
C PRO A 59 -29.54 -48.27 -21.08
N SER A 60 -29.12 -47.06 -21.48
CA SER A 60 -29.85 -45.80 -21.38
C SER A 60 -31.07 -45.71 -22.33
N PRO A 61 -31.97 -44.73 -22.14
CA PRO A 61 -32.72 -44.13 -23.24
C PRO A 61 -32.53 -42.61 -23.38
N ARG A 62 -32.91 -42.06 -24.55
CA ARG A 62 -32.77 -40.65 -24.97
C ARG A 62 -34.05 -40.19 -25.69
N ARG A 63 -34.38 -38.87 -25.62
CA ARG A 63 -35.53 -38.17 -26.27
C ARG A 63 -36.92 -38.51 -25.68
N THR A 64 -37.97 -37.66 -25.70
CA THR A 64 -38.32 -36.47 -26.53
C THR A 64 -38.97 -35.29 -25.75
N LEU A 65 -39.14 -34.14 -26.44
CA LEU A 65 -39.91 -32.94 -26.02
C LEU A 65 -41.41 -33.20 -25.75
N ALA A 66 -42.05 -32.42 -24.85
CA ALA A 66 -43.14 -31.48 -25.20
C ALA A 66 -43.68 -30.60 -24.02
N LYS A 67 -43.94 -29.32 -24.35
CA LYS A 67 -44.74 -28.23 -23.71
C LYS A 67 -45.64 -28.52 -22.48
N SER A 68 -45.51 -27.68 -21.44
CA SER A 68 -46.54 -27.12 -20.50
C SER A 68 -45.79 -26.53 -19.27
N THR A 69 -46.04 -25.38 -18.64
CA THR A 69 -46.97 -24.24 -18.80
C THR A 69 -46.31 -23.00 -18.15
N ALA A 70 -46.66 -21.78 -18.58
CA ALA A 70 -46.10 -20.55 -18.01
C ALA A 70 -46.88 -20.03 -16.79
N LYS A 71 -46.20 -19.77 -15.66
CA LYS A 71 -46.59 -18.77 -14.65
C LYS A 71 -45.40 -18.40 -13.74
N ALA A 72 -45.42 -17.19 -13.18
CA ALA A 72 -44.52 -16.68 -12.12
C ALA A 72 -43.06 -16.32 -12.49
N VAL A 73 -42.85 -15.42 -13.46
CA VAL A 73 -41.69 -14.49 -13.46
C VAL A 73 -42.16 -13.08 -13.86
N ARG A 74 -42.57 -12.23 -12.88
CA ARG A 74 -42.78 -10.78 -13.09
C ARG A 74 -43.02 -9.95 -11.81
N THR A 75 -42.04 -9.87 -10.89
CA THR A 75 -42.02 -8.86 -9.81
C THR A 75 -40.62 -8.73 -9.19
N ALA A 76 -39.80 -7.78 -9.67
CA ALA A 76 -38.67 -7.14 -8.97
C ALA A 76 -37.84 -6.24 -9.92
N ALA A 77 -38.48 -5.33 -10.66
CA ALA A 77 -37.78 -4.45 -11.61
C ALA A 77 -38.42 -3.07 -11.81
N THR A 78 -39.02 -2.47 -10.77
CA THR A 78 -39.50 -1.08 -10.82
C THR A 78 -39.59 -0.47 -9.41
N GLN A 79 -38.45 -0.12 -8.78
CA GLN A 79 -38.47 0.74 -7.58
C GLN A 79 -37.16 1.49 -7.25
N ILE A 80 -36.44 2.01 -8.25
CA ILE A 80 -35.36 2.99 -8.04
C ILE A 80 -35.48 4.14 -9.06
N ALA A 81 -36.60 4.86 -9.01
CA ALA A 81 -36.83 6.08 -9.79
C ALA A 81 -37.97 6.90 -9.15
N GLY A 82 -37.73 7.52 -7.99
CA GLY A 82 -38.80 8.26 -7.32
C GLY A 82 -38.57 8.73 -5.89
N MET A 83 -37.41 9.30 -5.54
CA MET A 83 -37.23 10.00 -4.25
C MET A 83 -36.30 11.23 -4.31
N ALA A 84 -36.16 11.84 -5.49
CA ALA A 84 -35.44 13.10 -5.70
C ALA A 84 -36.39 14.26 -6.06
N SER A 85 -37.50 14.41 -5.32
CA SER A 85 -38.42 15.57 -5.44
C SER A 85 -39.33 15.72 -4.19
N ALA A 86 -38.72 15.91 -3.02
CA ALA A 86 -39.45 16.15 -1.76
C ALA A 86 -38.68 17.03 -0.75
N ALA A 87 -37.78 17.89 -1.22
CA ALA A 87 -36.92 18.73 -0.37
C ALA A 87 -37.01 20.23 -0.71
N SER A 88 -38.19 20.72 -1.12
CA SER A 88 -38.46 22.16 -1.20
C SER A 88 -39.97 22.46 -1.21
N ARG A 89 -40.58 22.58 -0.02
CA ARG A 89 -41.82 23.33 0.31
C ARG A 89 -42.37 22.94 1.69
N LYS A 90 -41.88 23.60 2.75
CA LYS A 90 -42.68 24.19 3.84
C LYS A 90 -41.76 24.82 4.89
N ARG A 91 -41.81 26.15 5.00
CA ARG A 91 -41.39 26.90 6.18
C ARG A 91 -42.61 27.64 6.74
N LYS A 92 -42.67 27.76 8.07
CA LYS A 92 -43.49 28.63 8.95
C LYS A 92 -44.71 28.01 9.66
N ALA A 93 -44.87 28.52 10.90
CA ALA A 93 -45.84 28.23 11.96
C ALA A 93 -45.65 26.85 12.66
N ASN A 94 -45.55 26.76 14.00
CA ASN A 94 -45.50 27.82 15.03
C ASN A 94 -44.67 27.44 16.29
N GLU A 95 -44.70 28.33 17.29
CA GLU A 95 -43.76 28.52 18.42
C GLU A 95 -43.69 27.50 19.58
N VAL A 96 -42.50 27.50 20.20
CA VAL A 96 -42.18 27.43 21.66
C VAL A 96 -42.60 26.19 22.48
N LYS A 97 -41.58 25.46 22.94
CA LYS A 97 -41.25 25.37 24.38
C LYS A 97 -39.76 25.09 24.59
N GLU A 98 -39.18 25.73 25.60
CA GLU A 98 -37.82 25.51 26.11
C GLU A 98 -37.83 24.32 27.09
N GLU A 99 -36.74 23.55 27.16
CA GLU A 99 -35.91 23.37 28.39
C GLU A 99 -34.79 22.32 28.17
N GLU A 100 -33.58 22.72 28.61
CA GLU A 100 -32.45 21.93 29.12
C GLU A 100 -31.76 20.85 28.24
N GLU A 101 -30.57 21.21 27.71
CA GLU A 101 -29.48 20.28 27.40
C GLU A 101 -28.45 20.31 28.54
N GLU A 102 -28.20 19.19 29.20
CA GLU A 102 -26.96 18.96 29.96
C GLU A 102 -25.92 18.30 29.05
N GLY A 103 -24.69 18.79 29.07
CA GLY A 103 -23.56 18.22 28.34
C GLY A 103 -22.61 17.49 29.27
N GLU A 104 -22.08 16.35 28.82
CA GLU A 104 -20.92 15.69 29.44
C GLU A 104 -19.71 15.75 28.50
N GLU A 105 -18.77 16.63 28.83
CA GLU A 105 -17.40 16.59 28.29
C GLU A 105 -16.64 15.48 29.03
N GLN A 106 -15.99 14.55 28.30
CA GLN A 106 -15.08 13.59 28.92
C GLN A 106 -13.66 14.16 28.91
N GLN A 107 -13.10 14.37 30.10
CA GLN A 107 -11.75 14.84 30.33
C GLN A 107 -10.71 13.73 30.13
N GLU A 108 -9.51 14.13 29.74
CA GLU A 108 -8.33 13.27 29.72
C GLU A 108 -7.74 13.20 31.14
N GLU A 109 -7.51 11.99 31.67
CA GLU A 109 -6.78 11.78 32.92
C GLU A 109 -5.28 11.64 32.64
N GLU A 110 -4.48 12.62 33.06
CA GLU A 110 -3.03 12.47 33.24
C GLU A 110 -2.76 12.12 34.72
N GLU A 111 -2.12 10.97 34.97
CA GLU A 111 -1.61 10.61 36.30
C GLU A 111 -0.26 11.31 36.53
N GLU A 112 -0.23 12.31 37.43
CA GLU A 112 1.01 12.94 37.91
C GLU A 112 1.45 12.31 39.25
N GLU A 113 2.63 11.69 39.26
CA GLU A 113 3.21 11.03 40.44
C GLU A 113 4.14 12.01 41.19
N THR A 114 3.81 12.31 42.45
CA THR A 114 4.62 13.18 43.33
C THR A 114 5.62 12.37 44.14
N ASP A 115 6.89 12.82 44.23
CA ASP A 115 7.48 13.20 45.53
C ASP A 115 8.88 13.87 45.49
N GLU A 116 8.92 15.04 46.12
CA GLU A 116 9.93 15.61 47.05
C GLU A 116 11.49 15.58 46.84
N LYS A 117 12.07 16.79 47.07
CA LYS A 117 13.33 17.12 47.81
C LYS A 117 14.69 16.80 47.14
N ALA A 118 15.72 17.67 47.14
CA ALA A 118 16.03 18.87 47.93
C ALA A 118 17.17 19.72 47.29
N ASP A 119 17.21 21.00 47.65
CA ASP A 119 18.34 21.93 47.85
C ASP A 119 19.69 21.74 47.09
N ILE A 120 20.08 22.79 46.36
CA ILE A 120 21.25 23.68 46.63
C ILE A 120 21.47 24.58 45.40
N ILE A 121 21.28 25.90 45.57
CA ILE A 121 21.86 26.95 44.72
C ILE A 121 22.35 28.05 45.66
N SER A 122 23.60 28.46 45.51
CA SER A 122 24.19 29.64 46.16
C SER A 122 24.04 30.87 45.28
N ASP A 123 23.88 32.03 45.91
CA ASP A 123 23.62 33.34 45.30
C ASP A 123 24.73 33.84 44.36
N GLU A 124 24.41 34.76 43.44
CA GLU A 124 24.70 36.19 43.70
C GLU A 124 24.00 37.17 42.72
N GLU A 125 23.53 38.26 43.33
CA GLU A 125 23.25 39.63 42.84
C GLU A 125 22.40 39.90 41.58
N GLY A 126 21.50 40.89 41.73
CA GLY A 126 20.75 41.52 40.65
C GLY A 126 20.73 43.05 40.77
N SER A 127 19.93 43.72 39.96
CA SER A 127 19.56 45.12 40.19
C SER A 127 18.14 45.42 39.66
N GLU A 128 17.28 45.93 40.56
CA GLU A 128 16.01 46.56 40.21
C GLU A 128 16.22 48.05 39.88
N VAL A 129 15.29 48.69 39.14
CA VAL A 129 14.60 49.95 39.54
C VAL A 129 13.27 50.12 38.76
N ASP A 130 12.16 49.79 39.42
CA ASP A 130 10.89 50.53 39.58
C ASP A 130 10.06 51.26 38.46
N LYS A 131 8.77 50.85 38.40
CA LYS A 131 7.48 51.62 38.51
C LYS A 131 6.99 52.63 37.42
N ALA A 132 6.01 52.18 36.61
CA ALA A 132 4.53 52.38 36.75
C ALA A 132 3.90 53.80 37.01
N PRO A 133 2.56 54.06 36.82
CA PRO A 133 1.55 53.57 35.83
C PRO A 133 0.37 54.55 35.44
N LYS A 134 -0.65 54.04 34.70
CA LYS A 134 -2.15 54.30 34.74
C LYS A 134 -2.92 55.19 33.70
N LYS A 135 -3.84 54.49 32.97
CA LYS A 135 -5.32 54.69 32.79
C LYS A 135 -5.98 55.67 31.76
N ARG A 136 -6.72 55.06 30.80
CA ARG A 136 -8.15 55.24 30.36
C ARG A 136 -8.75 56.67 30.20
N SER A 137 -9.42 57.03 29.09
CA SER A 137 -10.85 56.66 28.80
C SER A 137 -11.47 57.30 27.51
N ARG A 138 -12.79 57.10 27.29
CA ARG A 138 -13.60 57.04 26.04
C ARG A 138 -14.12 58.37 25.38
N ALA A 139 -14.16 58.37 24.03
CA ALA A 139 -15.26 58.82 23.12
C ALA A 139 -15.64 60.36 23.06
N PRO A 140 -16.52 60.89 22.15
CA PRO A 140 -17.43 60.21 21.18
C PRO A 140 -17.73 60.86 19.77
N ARG A 141 -18.48 60.09 18.94
CA ARG A 141 -19.53 60.47 17.95
C ARG A 141 -19.25 61.02 16.51
N LYS A 142 -20.19 60.61 15.62
CA LYS A 142 -20.43 60.82 14.16
C LYS A 142 -21.19 62.17 13.89
N PRO A 143 -21.36 62.74 12.65
CA PRO A 143 -22.03 62.04 11.52
C PRO A 143 -21.86 62.50 10.02
N ALA A 144 -22.42 61.66 9.12
CA ALA A 144 -23.22 61.98 7.91
C ALA A 144 -22.65 62.42 6.53
N LYS A 145 -23.00 61.57 5.52
CA LYS A 145 -23.63 61.86 4.20
C LYS A 145 -22.80 62.16 2.92
N LYS A 146 -23.03 61.25 1.95
CA LYS A 146 -23.39 61.45 0.51
C LYS A 146 -22.30 61.73 -0.57
N ALA A 147 -22.18 60.71 -1.44
CA ALA A 147 -22.53 60.74 -2.88
C ALA A 147 -21.43 60.67 -3.98
N LYS A 148 -21.63 59.67 -4.84
CA LYS A 148 -21.49 59.65 -6.32
C LYS A 148 -20.11 59.59 -7.00
N THR A 149 -19.84 58.40 -7.55
CA THR A 149 -19.45 58.09 -8.94
C THR A 149 -18.24 58.78 -9.58
N ALA A 150 -17.19 57.99 -9.84
CA ALA A 150 -16.49 57.96 -11.13
C ALA A 150 -15.88 56.56 -11.34
N ALA A 151 -15.88 56.06 -12.59
CA ALA A 151 -15.26 54.79 -12.93
C ALA A 151 -13.73 54.92 -13.01
N LYS A 152 -13.00 53.83 -12.70
CA LYS A 152 -11.59 53.71 -13.06
C LYS A 152 -11.30 52.30 -13.58
N GLU A 153 -10.73 52.25 -14.76
CA GLU A 153 -10.41 51.03 -15.50
C GLU A 153 -9.36 50.20 -14.76
N THR A 154 -9.60 48.89 -14.64
CA THR A 154 -8.63 47.92 -14.12
C THR A 154 -7.91 47.23 -15.26
N LYS A 155 -6.62 47.58 -15.46
CA LYS A 155 -5.71 46.79 -16.31
C LYS A 155 -5.57 45.36 -15.74
N PRO A 156 -5.53 44.31 -16.57
CA PRO A 156 -5.35 42.94 -16.10
C PRO A 156 -3.87 42.65 -15.82
N ALA A 157 -3.46 42.76 -14.56
CA ALA A 157 -2.13 42.35 -14.09
C ALA A 157 -2.24 41.24 -13.03
N SER A 158 -2.21 39.97 -13.46
CA SER A 158 -2.08 38.81 -12.54
C SER A 158 -1.72 37.47 -13.21
N LYS A 159 -1.97 37.27 -14.51
CA LYS A 159 -1.73 35.96 -15.17
C LYS A 159 -0.24 35.57 -15.31
N GLU A 160 0.68 36.53 -15.33
CA GLU A 160 2.13 36.26 -15.49
C GLU A 160 2.80 35.84 -14.18
N ALA A 161 2.53 36.52 -13.06
CA ALA A 161 3.06 36.14 -11.75
C ALA A 161 2.54 34.78 -11.26
N ALA A 162 1.30 34.42 -11.63
CA ALA A 162 0.77 33.08 -11.40
C ALA A 162 1.46 32.01 -12.28
N LYS A 163 1.90 32.37 -13.49
CA LYS A 163 2.68 31.48 -14.38
C LYS A 163 4.12 31.30 -13.88
N SER A 164 4.80 32.34 -13.42
CA SER A 164 6.19 32.22 -12.97
C SER A 164 6.34 31.47 -11.64
N LYS A 165 5.39 31.61 -10.70
CA LYS A 165 5.33 30.72 -9.53
C LYS A 165 5.03 29.27 -9.91
N LYS A 166 4.05 29.04 -10.80
CA LYS A 166 3.66 27.68 -11.19
C LYS A 166 4.75 26.93 -11.97
N ALA A 167 5.63 27.65 -12.68
CA ALA A 167 6.81 27.06 -13.33
C ALA A 167 7.97 26.77 -12.35
N ALA A 168 8.10 27.54 -11.25
CA ALA A 168 9.15 27.33 -10.25
C ALA A 168 8.88 26.16 -9.29
N GLU A 169 7.64 25.69 -9.20
CA GLU A 169 7.25 24.50 -8.39
C GLU A 169 7.51 23.17 -9.11
N ASP A 170 7.82 23.18 -10.42
CA ASP A 170 8.08 21.96 -11.21
C ASP A 170 9.58 21.57 -11.25
N GLU A 171 10.51 22.42 -10.80
CA GLU A 171 11.95 22.11 -10.66
C GLU A 171 12.34 21.85 -9.20
N VAL A 172 11.83 20.76 -8.62
CA VAL A 172 12.40 20.22 -7.38
C VAL A 172 13.68 19.47 -7.71
N GLU A 173 14.84 19.99 -7.30
CA GLU A 173 16.12 19.30 -7.49
C GLU A 173 16.09 17.89 -6.87
N PRO A 174 16.49 16.85 -7.62
CA PRO A 174 16.47 15.48 -7.11
C PRO A 174 17.61 15.25 -6.11
N LEU A 175 17.26 14.76 -4.92
CA LEU A 175 18.19 14.32 -3.87
C LEU A 175 19.05 13.14 -4.34
N ALA A 176 18.52 12.31 -5.25
CA ALA A 176 19.26 11.29 -5.96
C ALA A 176 18.75 11.16 -7.42
N PRO A 177 19.63 10.96 -8.42
CA PRO A 177 19.21 10.84 -9.81
C PRO A 177 18.38 9.56 -10.00
N ARG A 178 17.21 9.65 -10.65
CA ARG A 178 16.38 8.47 -10.93
C ARG A 178 17.11 7.48 -11.83
N THR A 179 17.19 6.21 -11.42
CA THR A 179 17.88 5.19 -12.22
C THR A 179 17.01 4.76 -13.41
N ASN A 180 17.66 4.67 -14.56
CA ASN A 180 17.05 4.10 -15.76
C ASN A 180 16.87 2.59 -15.55
N VAL A 181 15.62 2.11 -15.55
CA VAL A 181 15.32 0.68 -15.32
C VAL A 181 16.03 -0.23 -16.33
N HIS A 182 16.28 0.25 -17.55
CA HIS A 182 17.01 -0.50 -18.58
C HIS A 182 18.51 -0.66 -18.30
N THR A 183 19.11 0.08 -17.36
CA THR A 183 20.51 -0.12 -16.93
C THR A 183 20.66 -1.07 -15.75
N LEU A 184 19.55 -1.49 -15.12
CA LEU A 184 19.56 -2.50 -14.07
C LEU A 184 19.66 -3.91 -14.67
N LYS A 185 20.39 -4.82 -14.00
CA LYS A 185 20.45 -6.24 -14.40
C LYS A 185 19.08 -6.94 -14.32
N LYS A 186 18.15 -6.39 -13.54
CA LYS A 186 16.76 -6.84 -13.40
C LYS A 186 15.87 -5.60 -13.31
N ALA A 187 14.79 -5.58 -14.08
CA ALA A 187 13.90 -4.42 -14.20
C ALA A 187 13.04 -4.25 -12.93
N MET A 188 13.57 -3.53 -11.94
CA MET A 188 12.88 -3.21 -10.70
C MET A 188 12.36 -1.77 -10.73
N TYR A 189 11.11 -1.60 -10.30
CA TYR A 189 10.47 -0.28 -10.18
C TYR A 189 10.32 0.05 -8.69
N ILE A 190 11.27 0.82 -8.14
CA ILE A 190 11.43 1.12 -6.73
C ILE A 190 11.03 2.58 -6.46
N GLY A 191 10.33 2.82 -5.36
CA GLY A 191 9.98 4.16 -4.88
C GLY A 191 9.51 4.14 -3.43
N ALA A 192 8.72 5.13 -3.03
CA ALA A 192 8.17 5.23 -1.67
C ALA A 192 6.72 5.72 -1.67
N HIS A 193 6.06 5.61 -0.51
CA HIS A 193 4.75 6.21 -0.26
C HIS A 193 4.90 7.72 0.00
N VAL A 194 4.95 8.51 -1.07
CA VAL A 194 5.20 9.95 -1.01
C VAL A 194 3.96 10.77 -0.63
N SER A 195 4.19 11.92 -0.01
CA SER A 195 3.12 12.85 0.38
C SER A 195 2.39 13.43 -0.85
N SER A 196 1.07 13.47 -0.78
CA SER A 196 0.16 14.16 -1.70
C SER A 196 -0.43 15.45 -1.10
N ALA A 197 0.21 16.01 -0.08
CA ALA A 197 -0.25 17.24 0.58
C ALA A 197 -0.37 18.40 -0.43
N GLY A 198 -1.48 19.15 -0.35
CA GLY A 198 -1.84 20.17 -1.34
C GLY A 198 -2.45 19.63 -2.65
N GLY A 199 -2.57 18.30 -2.80
CA GLY A 199 -3.24 17.63 -3.91
C GLY A 199 -2.39 16.55 -4.57
N VAL A 200 -3.06 15.56 -5.18
CA VAL A 200 -2.44 14.38 -5.81
C VAL A 200 -1.35 14.72 -6.82
N GLN A 201 -1.45 15.85 -7.53
CA GLN A 201 -0.44 16.34 -8.47
C GLN A 201 0.94 16.58 -7.84
N ASN A 202 1.02 16.75 -6.52
CA ASN A 202 2.28 16.96 -5.80
C ASN A 202 3.02 15.66 -5.47
N ALA A 203 2.36 14.49 -5.56
CA ALA A 203 3.03 13.21 -5.36
C ALA A 203 4.12 12.96 -6.43
N VAL A 204 3.90 13.38 -7.68
CA VAL A 204 4.86 13.16 -8.77
C VAL A 204 6.20 13.86 -8.54
N PRO A 205 6.29 15.19 -8.29
CA PRO A 205 7.59 15.83 -8.00
C PRO A 205 8.21 15.31 -6.70
N ASN A 206 7.41 14.91 -5.71
CA ASN A 206 7.95 14.26 -4.49
C ASN A 206 8.59 12.88 -4.80
N ALA A 207 8.04 12.10 -5.72
CA ALA A 207 8.64 10.84 -6.19
C ALA A 207 9.89 11.07 -7.06
N VAL A 208 9.91 12.12 -7.89
CA VAL A 208 11.09 12.55 -8.65
C VAL A 208 12.21 12.96 -7.70
N GLN A 209 11.90 13.72 -6.65
CA GLN A 209 12.86 14.24 -5.69
C GLN A 209 13.68 13.12 -5.03
N ILE A 210 13.06 12.00 -4.67
CA ILE A 210 13.75 10.85 -4.06
C ILE A 210 14.36 9.88 -5.09
N GLY A 211 14.31 10.20 -6.38
CA GLY A 211 14.86 9.36 -7.45
C GLY A 211 14.06 8.08 -7.73
N GLY A 212 12.81 7.99 -7.28
CA GLY A 212 11.96 6.82 -7.47
C GLY A 212 11.40 6.68 -8.89
N ASN A 213 11.13 5.46 -9.33
CA ASN A 213 10.50 5.14 -10.61
C ASN A 213 9.18 4.35 -10.48
N ALA A 214 8.82 3.94 -9.26
CA ALA A 214 7.44 3.71 -8.78
C ALA A 214 7.08 4.73 -7.68
N PHE A 215 5.83 4.78 -7.23
CA PHE A 215 5.44 5.48 -5.98
C PHE A 215 4.04 5.08 -5.48
N ALA A 216 3.80 5.28 -4.18
CA ALA A 216 2.46 5.25 -3.59
C ALA A 216 2.05 6.65 -3.09
N LEU A 217 0.76 6.85 -2.82
CA LEU A 217 0.19 8.06 -2.25
C LEU A 217 -1.19 7.79 -1.62
N PHE A 218 -1.65 8.66 -0.73
CA PHE A 218 -3.08 8.78 -0.44
C PHE A 218 -3.77 9.63 -1.50
N LEU A 219 -4.94 9.20 -1.96
CA LEU A 219 -5.77 9.92 -2.95
C LEU A 219 -6.55 11.10 -2.33
N ALA A 220 -6.72 11.08 -1.02
CA ALA A 220 -7.47 12.04 -0.21
C ALA A 220 -6.97 12.00 1.25
N SER A 221 -7.63 12.68 2.19
CA SER A 221 -7.24 12.61 3.60
C SER A 221 -7.61 11.26 4.22
N GLN A 222 -6.60 10.54 4.68
CA GLN A 222 -6.69 9.30 5.47
C GLN A 222 -7.24 9.50 6.89
N ARG A 223 -7.51 10.74 7.31
CA ARG A 223 -7.97 11.10 8.66
C ARG A 223 -9.46 11.50 8.71
N LYS A 224 -10.16 11.53 7.57
CA LYS A 224 -11.55 12.00 7.47
C LYS A 224 -12.35 11.19 6.46
N TRP A 225 -13.61 10.91 6.76
CA TRP A 225 -14.54 10.20 5.86
C TRP A 225 -15.01 11.02 4.67
N GLN A 226 -15.11 12.34 4.83
CA GLN A 226 -15.58 13.25 3.79
C GLN A 226 -14.40 14.05 3.25
N ASN A 227 -14.10 13.83 1.98
CA ASN A 227 -13.06 14.52 1.25
C ASN A 227 -13.68 15.32 0.09
N PRO A 228 -13.15 16.51 -0.26
CA PRO A 228 -13.61 17.23 -1.45
C PRO A 228 -13.51 16.35 -2.72
N PRO A 229 -14.38 16.55 -3.72
CA PRO A 229 -14.23 15.92 -5.02
C PRO A 229 -12.83 16.17 -5.60
N LEU A 230 -12.30 15.20 -6.36
CA LEU A 230 -11.04 15.40 -7.09
C LEU A 230 -11.21 16.55 -8.08
N ALA A 231 -10.44 17.63 -7.89
CA ALA A 231 -10.48 18.79 -8.77
C ALA A 231 -9.90 18.46 -10.15
N ASP A 232 -10.51 18.99 -11.21
CA ASP A 232 -10.09 18.76 -12.59
C ASP A 232 -8.65 19.21 -12.85
N ASP A 233 -8.23 20.33 -12.28
CA ASP A 233 -6.89 20.87 -12.44
C ASP A 233 -5.82 20.03 -11.71
N ALA A 234 -6.15 19.49 -10.53
CA ALA A 234 -5.32 18.52 -9.82
C ALA A 234 -5.18 17.20 -10.61
N ARG A 235 -6.27 16.69 -11.19
CA ARG A 235 -6.26 15.52 -12.07
C ARG A 235 -5.37 15.73 -13.30
N ASP A 236 -5.56 16.84 -13.99
CA ASP A 236 -4.88 17.11 -15.25
C ASP A 236 -3.40 17.45 -15.02
N ALA A 237 -3.07 18.13 -13.92
CA ALA A 237 -1.68 18.36 -13.50
C ALA A 237 -0.98 17.05 -13.10
N PHE A 238 -1.64 16.13 -12.39
CA PHE A 238 -1.08 14.81 -12.08
C PHE A 238 -0.72 14.05 -13.36
N ARG A 239 -1.67 13.94 -14.29
CA ARG A 239 -1.48 13.26 -15.59
C ARG A 239 -0.35 13.91 -16.41
N ALA A 240 -0.32 15.24 -16.48
CA ALA A 240 0.73 15.97 -17.19
C ALA A 240 2.12 15.76 -16.57
N ARG A 241 2.24 15.79 -15.24
CA ARG A 241 3.52 15.52 -14.53
C ARG A 241 3.97 14.07 -14.70
N CYS A 242 3.06 13.09 -14.62
CA CYS A 242 3.38 11.69 -14.92
C CYS A 242 3.95 11.53 -16.34
N ALA A 243 3.30 12.15 -17.34
CA ALA A 243 3.80 12.13 -18.72
C ALA A 243 5.17 12.83 -18.86
N ALA A 244 5.35 14.01 -18.26
CA ALA A 244 6.58 14.80 -18.35
C ALA A 244 7.81 14.08 -17.74
N HIS A 245 7.63 13.38 -16.62
CA HIS A 245 8.71 12.61 -15.99
C HIS A 245 8.75 11.13 -16.45
N GLY A 246 7.84 10.70 -17.34
CA GLY A 246 7.80 9.33 -17.86
C GLY A 246 7.42 8.27 -16.80
N TYR A 247 6.50 8.59 -15.89
CA TYR A 247 5.87 7.58 -15.02
C TYR A 247 4.69 6.93 -15.74
N ASP A 248 4.74 5.61 -15.88
CA ASP A 248 3.55 4.80 -16.17
C ASP A 248 2.74 4.64 -14.88
N ALA A 249 1.90 5.64 -14.60
CA ALA A 249 1.02 5.66 -13.42
C ALA A 249 -0.04 4.53 -13.44
N ALA A 250 -0.32 3.94 -14.61
CA ALA A 250 -1.23 2.81 -14.70
C ALA A 250 -0.61 1.54 -14.11
N ARG A 251 0.72 1.40 -14.17
CA ARG A 251 1.46 0.20 -13.70
C ARG A 251 2.24 0.39 -12.39
N TYR A 252 2.81 1.58 -12.17
CA TYR A 252 3.79 1.82 -11.11
C TYR A 252 3.40 2.91 -10.10
N CYS A 253 2.16 3.41 -10.19
CA CYS A 253 1.54 4.14 -9.11
C CYS A 253 0.63 3.19 -8.31
N LEU A 254 0.83 3.12 -7.00
CA LEU A 254 0.11 2.23 -6.09
C LEU A 254 -0.51 3.04 -4.95
N PRO A 255 -1.65 3.73 -5.15
CA PRO A 255 -2.28 4.49 -4.09
C PRO A 255 -2.76 3.59 -2.95
N HIS A 256 -2.62 4.08 -1.72
CA HIS A 256 -3.05 3.37 -0.53
C HIS A 256 -4.42 3.87 -0.05
N GLY A 257 -5.28 2.95 0.36
CA GLY A 257 -6.57 3.26 0.98
C GLY A 257 -6.45 3.85 2.38
N SER A 258 -7.47 4.62 2.79
CA SER A 258 -7.53 5.20 4.13
C SER A 258 -7.61 4.12 5.22
N TYR A 259 -6.83 4.26 6.29
CA TYR A 259 -6.84 3.37 7.47
C TYR A 259 -8.20 3.33 8.19
N LEU A 260 -9.12 4.25 7.89
CA LEU A 260 -10.50 4.23 8.40
C LEU A 260 -11.37 3.17 7.71
N VAL A 261 -11.03 2.77 6.48
CA VAL A 261 -11.82 1.83 5.68
C VAL A 261 -11.62 0.41 6.20
N ASN A 262 -12.70 -0.18 6.72
CA ASN A 262 -12.74 -1.57 7.14
C ASN A 262 -13.84 -2.32 6.38
N LEU A 263 -13.48 -3.06 5.33
CA LEU A 263 -14.45 -3.84 4.53
C LEU A 263 -14.91 -5.13 5.21
N ALA A 264 -14.30 -5.51 6.34
CA ALA A 264 -14.73 -6.63 7.19
C ALA A 264 -15.80 -6.22 8.23
N GLN A 265 -16.11 -4.93 8.36
CA GLN A 265 -17.04 -4.38 9.35
C GLN A 265 -18.45 -5.02 9.25
N PRO A 266 -18.97 -5.65 10.31
CA PRO A 266 -20.32 -6.22 10.30
C PRO A 266 -21.45 -5.20 10.56
N ASP A 267 -21.17 -4.04 11.15
CA ASP A 267 -22.18 -2.98 11.34
C ASP A 267 -22.62 -2.41 9.97
N PRO A 268 -23.92 -2.46 9.60
CA PRO A 268 -24.35 -2.08 8.26
C PRO A 268 -24.08 -0.62 7.88
N ALA A 269 -24.22 0.32 8.83
CA ALA A 269 -24.02 1.74 8.55
C ALA A 269 -22.54 2.07 8.34
N LYS A 270 -21.65 1.49 9.17
CA LYS A 270 -20.19 1.61 8.99
C LYS A 270 -19.71 0.85 7.76
N ALA A 271 -20.33 -0.28 7.39
CA ALA A 271 -20.01 -1.01 6.16
C ALA A 271 -20.40 -0.21 4.91
N GLU A 272 -21.56 0.45 4.89
CA GLU A 272 -21.97 1.37 3.82
C GLU A 272 -21.00 2.55 3.71
N GLN A 273 -20.62 3.16 4.84
CA GLN A 273 -19.64 4.25 4.89
C GLN A 273 -18.26 3.84 4.33
N ALA A 274 -17.76 2.66 4.72
CA ALA A 274 -16.50 2.12 4.24
C ALA A 274 -16.56 1.81 2.72
N LEU A 275 -17.65 1.21 2.25
CA LEU A 275 -17.87 0.93 0.82
C LEU A 275 -17.96 2.23 0.01
N ALA A 276 -18.63 3.27 0.51
CA ALA A 276 -18.76 4.54 -0.20
C ALA A 276 -17.40 5.23 -0.39
N HIS A 277 -16.54 5.21 0.63
CA HIS A 277 -15.17 5.74 0.54
C HIS A 277 -14.32 4.92 -0.44
N PHE A 278 -14.37 3.58 -0.35
CA PHE A 278 -13.65 2.68 -1.24
C PHE A 278 -14.06 2.86 -2.72
N VAL A 279 -15.35 3.09 -2.99
CA VAL A 279 -15.86 3.42 -4.33
C VAL A 279 -15.36 4.78 -4.82
N ASP A 280 -15.27 5.79 -3.96
CA ASP A 280 -14.73 7.11 -4.32
C ASP A 280 -13.23 7.02 -4.67
N ASP A 281 -12.44 6.29 -3.88
CA ASP A 281 -11.02 6.06 -4.15
C ASP A 281 -10.78 5.34 -5.50
N LEU A 282 -11.55 4.29 -5.80
CA LEU A 282 -11.47 3.62 -7.11
C LEU A 282 -11.86 4.55 -8.27
N ARG A 283 -12.82 5.47 -8.08
CA ARG A 283 -13.15 6.51 -9.06
C ARG A 283 -12.02 7.53 -9.22
N ARG A 284 -11.34 7.90 -8.13
CA ARG A 284 -10.13 8.75 -8.17
C ARG A 284 -9.00 8.08 -8.93
N CYS A 285 -8.72 6.80 -8.69
CA CYS A 285 -7.73 6.04 -9.49
C CYS A 285 -8.04 6.09 -10.99
N ALA A 286 -9.28 5.75 -11.37
CA ALA A 286 -9.72 5.79 -12.77
C ALA A 286 -9.60 7.20 -13.38
N ALA A 287 -10.02 8.23 -12.64
CA ALA A 287 -9.90 9.63 -13.04
C ALA A 287 -8.44 10.08 -13.20
N LEU A 288 -7.50 9.52 -12.43
CA LEU A 288 -6.06 9.81 -12.55
C LEU A 288 -5.37 8.97 -13.63
N GLY A 289 -5.96 7.86 -14.07
CA GLY A 289 -5.34 6.90 -15.01
C GLY A 289 -4.50 5.83 -14.32
N ILE A 290 -4.75 5.61 -13.03
CA ILE A 290 -4.07 4.60 -12.19
C ILE A 290 -4.91 3.32 -12.22
N ARG A 291 -4.27 2.14 -12.41
CA ARG A 291 -4.97 0.84 -12.49
C ARG A 291 -4.73 -0.08 -11.30
N LEU A 292 -3.95 0.33 -10.31
CA LEU A 292 -3.80 -0.39 -9.03
C LEU A 292 -4.39 0.46 -7.90
N TYR A 293 -4.90 -0.18 -6.85
CA TYR A 293 -5.32 0.47 -5.62
C TYR A 293 -5.13 -0.49 -4.45
N ASN A 294 -4.21 -0.15 -3.55
CA ASN A 294 -3.83 -0.98 -2.41
C ASN A 294 -4.70 -0.69 -1.18
N PHE A 295 -5.07 -1.72 -0.43
CA PHE A 295 -5.79 -1.56 0.82
C PHE A 295 -5.60 -2.75 1.77
N HIS A 296 -5.66 -2.47 3.07
CA HIS A 296 -5.77 -3.49 4.10
C HIS A 296 -7.18 -4.11 4.03
N PRO A 297 -7.34 -5.45 3.97
CA PRO A 297 -8.65 -6.09 3.87
C PRO A 297 -9.61 -5.72 5.02
N GLY A 298 -9.11 -5.62 6.25
CA GLY A 298 -9.88 -5.12 7.40
C GLY A 298 -9.68 -5.92 8.69
N ALA A 299 -10.57 -5.69 9.65
CA ALA A 299 -10.59 -6.36 10.94
C ALA A 299 -12.02 -6.72 11.37
N ASP A 300 -12.19 -7.92 11.91
CA ASP A 300 -13.48 -8.44 12.34
C ASP A 300 -13.84 -7.89 13.74
N VAL A 301 -14.43 -6.70 13.78
CA VAL A 301 -14.78 -6.03 15.02
C VAL A 301 -16.16 -6.46 15.52
N ALA A 302 -16.31 -6.63 16.83
CA ALA A 302 -17.57 -7.06 17.42
C ALA A 302 -18.71 -6.06 17.14
N GLY A 303 -19.83 -6.57 16.63
CA GLY A 303 -21.07 -5.82 16.39
C GLY A 303 -22.27 -6.53 17.02
N LYS A 304 -23.31 -5.77 17.39
CA LYS A 304 -24.54 -6.34 17.98
C LYS A 304 -25.23 -7.27 16.96
N GLY A 305 -25.33 -8.56 17.28
CA GLY A 305 -25.95 -9.56 16.40
C GLY A 305 -25.12 -9.95 15.17
N ALA A 306 -23.85 -9.57 15.10
CA ALA A 306 -22.96 -9.86 13.98
C ALA A 306 -22.43 -11.30 14.01
N ASP A 307 -22.32 -11.92 12.83
CA ASP A 307 -21.42 -13.06 12.64
C ASP A 307 -19.97 -12.56 12.62
N THR A 308 -19.29 -12.71 13.76
CA THR A 308 -17.86 -12.39 13.96
C THR A 308 -16.99 -13.65 13.82
N THR A 309 -17.29 -14.48 12.83
CA THR A 309 -16.35 -15.50 12.35
C THR A 309 -15.44 -14.90 11.28
N ARG A 310 -14.19 -15.36 11.27
CA ARG A 310 -13.22 -15.00 10.22
C ARG A 310 -13.76 -15.29 8.82
N ALA A 311 -14.49 -16.38 8.64
CA ALA A 311 -15.11 -16.71 7.35
C ALA A 311 -16.14 -15.64 6.91
N ALA A 312 -17.00 -15.17 7.81
CA ALA A 312 -17.96 -14.11 7.53
C ALA A 312 -17.28 -12.76 7.25
N ALA A 313 -16.19 -12.44 7.97
CA ALA A 313 -15.37 -11.25 7.69
C ALA A 313 -14.78 -11.27 6.26
N LEU A 314 -14.21 -12.40 5.84
CA LEU A 314 -13.65 -12.56 4.48
C LEU A 314 -14.75 -12.49 3.39
N ALA A 315 -15.94 -13.03 3.68
CA ALA A 315 -17.10 -12.92 2.78
C ALA A 315 -17.61 -11.46 2.66
N ARG A 316 -17.64 -10.69 3.77
CA ARG A 316 -17.97 -9.25 3.76
C ARG A 316 -17.02 -8.47 2.86
N ILE A 317 -15.70 -8.71 2.98
CA ILE A 317 -14.69 -8.06 2.14
C ILE A 317 -14.92 -8.36 0.66
N ALA A 318 -15.11 -9.64 0.29
CA ALA A 318 -15.36 -10.02 -1.10
C ALA A 318 -16.65 -9.38 -1.66
N ALA A 319 -17.73 -9.35 -0.88
CA ALA A 319 -18.99 -8.72 -1.27
C ALA A 319 -18.84 -7.19 -1.47
N ALA A 320 -18.02 -6.53 -0.65
CA ALA A 320 -17.69 -5.12 -0.80
C ALA A 320 -16.86 -4.86 -2.06
N ILE A 321 -15.82 -5.66 -2.34
CA ILE A 321 -15.03 -5.61 -3.58
C ILE A 321 -15.94 -5.74 -4.81
N ASN A 322 -16.79 -6.77 -4.84
CA ASN A 322 -17.73 -7.03 -5.94
C ASN A 322 -18.70 -5.86 -6.17
N SER A 323 -19.19 -5.26 -5.08
CA SER A 323 -20.09 -4.11 -5.14
C SER A 323 -19.37 -2.85 -5.65
N ALA A 324 -18.12 -2.65 -5.25
CA ALA A 324 -17.30 -1.55 -5.71
C ALA A 324 -16.87 -1.70 -7.18
N HIS A 325 -16.51 -2.92 -7.63
CA HIS A 325 -16.22 -3.22 -9.02
C HIS A 325 -17.43 -2.91 -9.93
N ARG A 326 -18.64 -3.29 -9.52
CA ARG A 326 -19.90 -2.93 -10.20
C ARG A 326 -20.14 -1.42 -10.21
N ALA A 327 -19.98 -0.74 -9.07
CA ALA A 327 -20.22 0.71 -8.92
C ALA A 327 -19.19 1.61 -9.63
N THR A 328 -18.13 1.01 -10.18
CA THR A 328 -17.03 1.69 -10.89
C THR A 328 -16.85 1.23 -12.34
N ALA A 329 -17.63 0.26 -12.82
CA ALA A 329 -17.61 -0.17 -14.21
C ALA A 329 -17.92 1.02 -15.16
N PRO A 330 -17.25 1.13 -16.33
CA PRO A 330 -16.32 0.16 -16.93
C PRO A 330 -14.84 0.38 -16.55
N ALA A 331 -14.52 1.13 -15.48
CA ALA A 331 -13.13 1.29 -15.07
C ALA A 331 -12.50 -0.05 -14.64
N ASP A 332 -11.24 -0.24 -14.97
CA ASP A 332 -10.51 -1.51 -14.84
C ASP A 332 -9.45 -1.49 -13.73
N VAL A 333 -9.65 -0.63 -12.72
CA VAL A 333 -8.80 -0.57 -11.53
C VAL A 333 -8.86 -1.91 -10.80
N VAL A 334 -7.67 -2.47 -10.55
CA VAL A 334 -7.41 -3.69 -9.79
C VAL A 334 -7.35 -3.34 -8.31
N THR A 335 -8.23 -3.94 -7.52
CA THR A 335 -8.18 -3.86 -6.05
C THR A 335 -7.10 -4.82 -5.54
N VAL A 336 -6.05 -4.25 -4.95
CA VAL A 336 -4.86 -4.96 -4.47
C VAL A 336 -4.99 -5.13 -2.95
N ILE A 337 -5.19 -6.37 -2.51
CA ILE A 337 -5.37 -6.72 -1.09
C ILE A 337 -3.98 -6.89 -0.46
N GLU A 338 -3.66 -6.16 0.58
CA GLU A 338 -2.39 -6.35 1.29
C GLU A 338 -2.46 -7.49 2.31
N ASN A 339 -1.36 -8.22 2.51
CA ASN A 339 -1.21 -9.09 3.66
C ASN A 339 -0.93 -8.28 4.92
N MET A 340 -1.46 -8.72 6.07
CA MET A 340 -1.37 -7.96 7.32
C MET A 340 -0.35 -8.55 8.30
N ALA A 341 0.20 -7.74 9.20
CA ALA A 341 0.96 -8.24 10.36
C ALA A 341 0.12 -9.13 11.31
N GLY A 342 -1.20 -9.03 11.22
CA GLY A 342 -2.16 -9.75 12.06
C GLY A 342 -2.24 -9.20 13.48
N GLY A 343 -2.71 -10.04 14.40
CA GLY A 343 -3.02 -9.64 15.78
C GLY A 343 -4.39 -8.98 15.93
N GLY A 344 -4.88 -8.93 17.16
CA GLY A 344 -6.24 -8.47 17.45
C GLY A 344 -7.27 -9.29 16.66
N THR A 345 -8.14 -8.59 15.91
CA THR A 345 -9.14 -9.20 15.02
C THR A 345 -8.88 -8.95 13.53
N THR A 346 -7.67 -8.48 13.18
CA THR A 346 -7.26 -8.26 11.79
C THR A 346 -7.33 -9.57 10.98
N VAL A 347 -7.71 -9.46 9.71
CA VAL A 347 -7.70 -10.57 8.74
C VAL A 347 -6.72 -10.28 7.61
N GLY A 348 -6.30 -11.31 6.87
CA GLY A 348 -5.30 -11.15 5.81
C GLY A 348 -3.84 -11.39 6.25
N ASP A 349 -3.60 -11.77 7.51
CA ASP A 349 -2.28 -12.21 7.97
C ASP A 349 -1.86 -13.61 7.48
N ARG A 350 -2.78 -14.36 6.87
CA ARG A 350 -2.47 -15.64 6.23
C ARG A 350 -2.80 -15.61 4.75
N PHE A 351 -2.00 -16.29 3.95
CA PHE A 351 -2.26 -16.47 2.52
C PHE A 351 -3.61 -17.16 2.24
N GLU A 352 -4.11 -18.04 3.12
CA GLU A 352 -5.44 -18.63 2.95
C GLU A 352 -6.58 -17.61 3.00
N ASP A 353 -6.43 -16.52 3.75
CA ASP A 353 -7.45 -15.47 3.86
C ASP A 353 -7.55 -14.68 2.56
N LEU A 354 -6.40 -14.27 2.02
CA LEU A 354 -6.29 -13.58 0.73
C LEU A 354 -6.90 -14.43 -0.38
N ALA A 355 -6.53 -15.72 -0.42
CA ALA A 355 -7.09 -16.67 -1.36
C ALA A 355 -8.60 -16.90 -1.17
N ALA A 356 -9.11 -16.86 0.07
CA ALA A 356 -10.54 -17.00 0.36
C ALA A 356 -11.35 -15.76 -0.06
N ILE A 357 -10.80 -14.55 0.06
CA ILE A 357 -11.41 -13.33 -0.49
C ILE A 357 -11.42 -13.44 -2.02
N ILE A 358 -10.28 -13.69 -2.66
CA ILE A 358 -10.14 -13.76 -4.13
C ILE A 358 -11.08 -14.80 -4.75
N ARG A 359 -11.24 -15.98 -4.13
CA ARG A 359 -12.19 -17.01 -4.59
C ARG A 359 -13.66 -16.57 -4.61
N GLN A 360 -14.02 -15.55 -3.83
CA GLN A 360 -15.37 -15.00 -3.74
C GLN A 360 -15.54 -13.68 -4.54
N VAL A 361 -14.47 -13.18 -5.17
CA VAL A 361 -14.55 -12.01 -6.06
C VAL A 361 -15.08 -12.44 -7.43
N ASP A 362 -16.09 -11.72 -7.93
CA ASP A 362 -16.78 -12.00 -9.21
C ASP A 362 -15.85 -11.79 -10.40
N ASP A 363 -15.12 -10.66 -10.43
CA ASP A 363 -14.12 -10.33 -11.45
C ASP A 363 -12.70 -10.52 -10.91
N GLN A 364 -12.20 -11.75 -11.04
CA GLN A 364 -10.85 -12.11 -10.60
C GLN A 364 -9.72 -11.49 -11.45
N ALA A 365 -10.01 -10.83 -12.58
CA ALA A 365 -9.01 -10.05 -13.31
C ALA A 365 -8.76 -8.69 -12.65
N ARG A 366 -9.74 -8.17 -11.89
CA ARG A 366 -9.68 -6.90 -11.14
C ARG A 366 -9.32 -7.06 -9.66
N VAL A 367 -8.75 -8.19 -9.26
CA VAL A 367 -8.19 -8.38 -7.90
C VAL A 367 -6.72 -8.82 -7.96
N GLY A 368 -5.96 -8.44 -6.95
CA GLY A 368 -4.58 -8.86 -6.77
C GLY A 368 -4.14 -8.73 -5.31
N VAL A 369 -2.84 -8.90 -5.07
CA VAL A 369 -2.22 -8.87 -3.74
C VAL A 369 -0.96 -7.99 -3.76
N CYS A 370 -0.78 -7.19 -2.70
CA CYS A 370 0.49 -6.59 -2.35
C CYS A 370 1.13 -7.46 -1.27
N LEU A 371 2.42 -7.78 -1.43
CA LEU A 371 3.21 -8.44 -0.41
C LEU A 371 4.00 -7.40 0.38
N ASP A 372 3.55 -7.04 1.59
CA ASP A 372 4.36 -6.29 2.53
C ASP A 372 5.30 -7.23 3.31
N THR A 373 6.59 -6.90 3.29
CA THR A 373 7.64 -7.73 3.89
C THR A 373 7.71 -7.65 5.42
N CYS A 374 7.36 -6.51 6.02
CA CYS A 374 7.28 -6.36 7.48
C CYS A 374 6.06 -7.11 8.03
N HIS A 375 4.91 -6.97 7.40
CA HIS A 375 3.66 -7.67 7.69
C HIS A 375 3.83 -9.19 7.56
N ALA A 376 4.44 -9.68 6.47
CA ALA A 376 4.70 -11.10 6.29
C ALA A 376 5.60 -11.64 7.43
N PHE A 377 6.67 -10.91 7.75
CA PHE A 377 7.58 -11.27 8.85
C PHE A 377 6.90 -11.20 10.23
N ALA A 378 6.07 -10.20 10.49
CA ALA A 378 5.32 -10.07 11.72
C ALA A 378 4.23 -11.16 11.88
N ALA A 379 3.64 -11.62 10.78
CA ALA A 379 2.68 -12.73 10.74
C ALA A 379 3.33 -14.11 10.96
N GLY A 380 4.61 -14.26 10.59
CA GLY A 380 5.42 -15.47 10.83
C GLY A 380 6.12 -16.05 9.59
N TYR A 381 6.02 -15.39 8.43
CA TYR A 381 6.71 -15.79 7.20
C TYR A 381 8.16 -15.27 7.21
N ASP A 382 9.15 -16.18 7.27
CA ASP A 382 10.56 -15.79 7.30
C ASP A 382 11.08 -15.45 5.89
N LEU A 383 11.61 -14.23 5.73
CA LEU A 383 12.18 -13.72 4.47
C LEU A 383 13.70 -13.45 4.56
N ARG A 384 14.34 -13.78 5.71
CA ARG A 384 15.73 -13.37 6.01
C ARG A 384 16.81 -13.98 5.13
N THR A 385 16.51 -15.10 4.46
CA THR A 385 17.46 -15.82 3.61
C THR A 385 16.83 -16.15 2.25
N PRO A 386 17.63 -16.33 1.18
CA PRO A 386 17.10 -16.74 -0.12
C PRO A 386 16.27 -18.02 -0.08
N ALA A 387 16.65 -18.99 0.77
CA ALA A 387 15.90 -20.24 0.94
C ALA A 387 14.55 -20.02 1.66
N ALA A 388 14.52 -19.17 2.69
CA ALA A 388 13.29 -18.84 3.40
C ALA A 388 12.32 -18.04 2.50
N LEU A 389 12.82 -17.03 1.79
CA LEU A 389 12.05 -16.28 0.78
C LEU A 389 11.46 -17.22 -0.29
N ALA A 390 12.26 -18.14 -0.83
CA ALA A 390 11.80 -19.10 -1.83
C ALA A 390 10.70 -20.03 -1.28
N ALA A 391 10.79 -20.46 -0.02
CA ALA A 391 9.76 -21.25 0.64
C ALA A 391 8.45 -20.47 0.81
N VAL A 392 8.53 -19.20 1.26
CA VAL A 392 7.34 -18.33 1.40
C VAL A 392 6.70 -18.05 0.05
N LEU A 393 7.47 -17.79 -1.00
CA LEU A 393 6.93 -17.56 -2.35
C LEU A 393 6.34 -18.84 -2.98
N ALA A 394 6.91 -20.01 -2.71
CA ALA A 394 6.31 -21.29 -3.11
C ALA A 394 4.99 -21.57 -2.35
N GLU A 395 4.89 -21.19 -1.08
CA GLU A 395 3.62 -21.26 -0.34
C GLU A 395 2.59 -20.27 -0.91
N PHE A 396 3.01 -19.03 -1.18
CA PHE A 396 2.16 -18.02 -1.79
C PHE A 396 1.61 -18.47 -3.15
N ASP A 397 2.46 -19.04 -4.01
CA ASP A 397 2.03 -19.56 -5.32
C ASP A 397 1.04 -20.73 -5.18
N ARG A 398 1.28 -21.63 -4.23
CA ARG A 398 0.41 -22.78 -3.95
C ARG A 398 -0.96 -22.36 -3.40
N VAL A 399 -1.04 -21.32 -2.56
CA VAL A 399 -2.26 -20.93 -1.84
C VAL A 399 -3.04 -19.84 -2.57
N VAL A 400 -2.35 -18.81 -3.07
CA VAL A 400 -2.92 -17.64 -3.76
C VAL A 400 -2.66 -17.73 -5.26
N GLY A 401 -1.41 -17.98 -5.65
CA GLY A 401 -0.91 -17.93 -7.02
C GLY A 401 -0.18 -16.62 -7.32
N LEU A 402 1.07 -16.70 -7.78
CA LEU A 402 1.90 -15.55 -8.16
C LEU A 402 1.26 -14.67 -9.24
N ARG A 403 0.35 -15.23 -10.04
CA ARG A 403 -0.47 -14.47 -11.00
C ARG A 403 -1.32 -13.36 -10.36
N TYR A 404 -1.56 -13.38 -9.06
CA TYR A 404 -2.26 -12.30 -8.34
C TYR A 404 -1.33 -11.30 -7.67
N LEU A 405 -0.02 -11.56 -7.59
CA LEU A 405 0.94 -10.59 -7.05
C LEU A 405 0.96 -9.35 -7.97
N ARG A 406 0.77 -8.17 -7.40
CA ARG A 406 0.70 -6.88 -8.13
C ARG A 406 1.67 -5.84 -7.62
N ALA A 407 2.13 -5.96 -6.38
CA ALA A 407 3.00 -5.00 -5.72
C ALA A 407 3.78 -5.66 -4.58
N VAL A 408 4.79 -4.96 -4.10
CA VAL A 408 5.53 -5.29 -2.88
C VAL A 408 5.71 -4.01 -2.07
N HIS A 409 5.42 -4.05 -0.77
CA HIS A 409 5.90 -3.02 0.14
C HIS A 409 7.20 -3.51 0.79
N LEU A 410 8.27 -2.73 0.61
CA LEU A 410 9.62 -3.06 1.06
C LEU A 410 9.89 -2.42 2.42
N ASN A 411 9.45 -3.10 3.47
CA ASN A 411 9.58 -2.62 4.84
C ASN A 411 10.41 -3.62 5.66
N ASP A 412 11.51 -3.15 6.27
CA ASP A 412 12.20 -3.93 7.32
C ASP A 412 11.33 -3.89 8.59
N SER A 413 11.55 -4.80 9.53
CA SER A 413 10.74 -4.88 10.76
C SER A 413 11.56 -4.51 11.99
N LYS A 414 11.09 -3.56 12.80
CA LYS A 414 11.66 -3.32 14.15
C LYS A 414 11.39 -4.48 15.10
N ALA A 415 10.35 -5.28 14.83
CA ALA A 415 9.86 -6.35 15.67
C ALA A 415 10.37 -7.73 15.20
N PRO A 416 10.45 -8.74 16.10
CA PRO A 416 10.89 -10.08 15.72
C PRO A 416 9.84 -10.83 14.87
N LEU A 417 10.29 -11.92 14.23
CA LEU A 417 9.48 -12.86 13.45
C LEU A 417 8.26 -13.34 14.28
N GLY A 418 7.07 -13.32 13.69
CA GLY A 418 5.84 -13.78 14.34
C GLY A 418 5.32 -12.90 15.48
N SER A 419 5.88 -11.70 15.68
CA SER A 419 5.50 -10.77 16.76
C SER A 419 4.08 -10.20 16.67
N ARG A 420 3.45 -10.27 15.49
CA ARG A 420 2.16 -9.62 15.18
C ARG A 420 2.15 -8.12 15.53
N ARG A 421 3.28 -7.46 15.25
CA ARG A 421 3.44 -6.00 15.36
C ARG A 421 3.88 -5.44 14.01
N ASP A 422 2.98 -4.70 13.39
CA ASP A 422 3.33 -3.75 12.34
C ASP A 422 4.18 -2.63 12.97
N LEU A 423 5.48 -2.64 12.68
CA LEU A 423 6.47 -1.65 13.11
C LEU A 423 7.62 -1.56 12.10
N HIS A 424 7.47 -0.73 11.08
CA HIS A 424 8.46 -0.58 10.01
C HIS A 424 9.81 -0.04 10.50
N ALA A 425 10.89 -0.60 9.98
CA ALA A 425 12.29 -0.19 10.12
C ALA A 425 12.89 0.17 8.75
N ASN A 426 13.97 0.95 8.78
CA ASN A 426 14.74 1.27 7.58
C ASN A 426 15.48 0.05 7.03
N ILE A 427 15.71 0.03 5.71
CA ILE A 427 16.25 -1.12 4.97
C ILE A 427 17.56 -1.63 5.57
N GLY A 428 17.56 -2.86 6.05
CA GLY A 428 18.73 -3.53 6.63
C GLY A 428 18.98 -3.22 8.11
N THR A 429 18.22 -2.31 8.72
CA THR A 429 18.35 -1.92 10.13
C THR A 429 17.44 -2.74 11.06
N GLY A 430 16.43 -3.42 10.52
CA GLY A 430 15.49 -4.22 11.29
C GLY A 430 15.89 -5.69 11.39
N CYS A 431 14.91 -6.53 11.74
CA CYS A 431 15.04 -7.96 11.95
C CYS A 431 15.09 -8.77 10.65
N LEU A 432 14.72 -8.18 9.50
CA LEU A 432 14.91 -8.80 8.18
C LEU A 432 16.37 -8.65 7.72
N GLY A 433 16.94 -7.46 7.87
CA GLY A 433 18.35 -7.20 7.56
C GLY A 433 18.67 -7.17 6.07
N LEU A 434 19.91 -6.75 5.73
CA LEU A 434 20.27 -6.40 4.35
C LEU A 434 20.16 -7.59 3.37
N ARG A 435 20.45 -8.82 3.83
CA ARG A 435 20.33 -10.05 3.00
C ARG A 435 18.90 -10.35 2.55
N ALA A 436 17.89 -10.01 3.34
CA ALA A 436 16.49 -10.18 2.92
C ALA A 436 16.22 -9.31 1.68
N PHE A 437 16.58 -8.03 1.75
CA PHE A 437 16.38 -7.07 0.65
C PHE A 437 17.24 -7.38 -0.58
N HIS A 438 18.46 -7.87 -0.39
CA HIS A 438 19.28 -8.41 -1.49
C HIS A 438 18.57 -9.58 -2.18
N ALA A 439 18.02 -10.53 -1.44
CA ALA A 439 17.27 -11.66 -2.01
C ALA A 439 16.01 -11.19 -2.74
N LEU A 440 15.25 -10.26 -2.14
CA LEU A 440 14.03 -9.67 -2.72
C LEU A 440 14.33 -8.98 -4.07
N VAL A 441 15.22 -7.99 -4.13
CA VAL A 441 15.48 -7.24 -5.39
C VAL A 441 16.19 -8.07 -6.47
N ASN A 442 16.62 -9.29 -6.16
CA ASN A 442 17.17 -10.24 -7.12
C ASN A 442 16.20 -11.37 -7.52
N HIS A 443 15.02 -11.49 -6.90
CA HIS A 443 14.06 -12.54 -7.22
C HIS A 443 13.19 -12.20 -8.45
N ASP A 444 12.94 -13.16 -9.34
CA ASP A 444 12.21 -12.93 -10.60
C ASP A 444 10.74 -12.55 -10.40
N ALA A 445 10.09 -13.08 -9.36
CA ALA A 445 8.67 -12.83 -9.09
C ALA A 445 8.32 -11.35 -8.84
N PHE A 446 9.29 -10.49 -8.54
CA PHE A 446 9.07 -9.07 -8.28
C PHE A 446 9.50 -8.16 -9.44
N ALA A 447 10.14 -8.71 -10.48
CA ALA A 447 10.55 -7.93 -11.64
C ALA A 447 9.32 -7.36 -12.37
N GLY A 448 9.35 -6.07 -12.70
CA GLY A 448 8.24 -5.39 -13.37
C GLY A 448 7.01 -5.09 -12.50
N LEU A 449 7.10 -5.27 -11.18
CA LEU A 449 6.11 -4.77 -10.20
C LEU A 449 6.54 -3.41 -9.62
N PRO A 450 5.62 -2.60 -9.07
CA PRO A 450 5.96 -1.55 -8.13
C PRO A 450 6.43 -2.14 -6.78
N LEU A 451 7.61 -1.70 -6.35
CA LEU A 451 8.22 -1.97 -5.04
C LEU A 451 8.24 -0.63 -4.27
N VAL A 452 7.53 -0.53 -3.17
CA VAL A 452 7.27 0.74 -2.46
C VAL A 452 7.82 0.69 -1.04
N LEU A 453 8.65 1.66 -0.68
CA LEU A 453 9.08 1.92 0.70
C LEU A 453 7.98 2.63 1.50
N GLU A 454 7.68 2.12 2.69
CA GLU A 454 6.90 2.81 3.73
C GLU A 454 7.69 2.87 5.04
N THR A 455 9.02 2.89 4.89
CA THR A 455 10.01 2.98 5.95
C THR A 455 9.93 4.35 6.63
N PRO A 456 10.26 4.43 7.94
CA PRO A 456 10.17 5.69 8.68
C PRO A 456 11.23 6.70 8.20
N ILE A 457 10.80 7.94 7.97
CA ILE A 457 11.67 9.09 7.62
C ILE A 457 11.65 10.20 8.67
N GLY A 458 10.95 9.99 9.79
CA GLY A 458 10.87 10.96 10.87
C GLY A 458 12.18 11.08 11.63
N ARG A 459 12.71 12.30 11.75
CA ARG A 459 13.84 12.63 12.63
C ARG A 459 13.47 13.78 13.56
N LYS A 460 14.19 13.89 14.69
CA LYS A 460 14.05 15.05 15.58
C LYS A 460 14.78 16.27 14.98
N GLY A 461 14.03 17.34 14.74
CA GLY A 461 14.54 18.64 14.33
C GLY A 461 15.19 19.41 15.50
N PRO A 462 15.82 20.57 15.23
CA PRO A 462 16.48 21.38 16.26
C PRO A 462 15.55 21.86 17.39
N ASP A 463 14.24 21.91 17.14
CA ASP A 463 13.20 22.30 18.10
C ASP A 463 12.52 21.09 18.79
N GLY A 464 13.09 19.88 18.66
CA GLY A 464 12.57 18.64 19.23
C GLY A 464 11.29 18.10 18.56
N LYS A 465 10.76 18.80 17.55
CA LYS A 465 9.64 18.29 16.75
C LYS A 465 10.11 17.24 15.75
N GLU A 466 9.18 16.42 15.29
CA GLU A 466 9.46 15.45 14.23
C GLU A 466 9.38 16.15 12.87
N VAL A 467 10.40 15.95 12.04
CA VAL A 467 10.48 16.44 10.67
C VAL A 467 10.79 15.29 9.72
N GLU A 468 10.16 15.27 8.55
CA GLU A 468 10.41 14.27 7.51
C GLU A 468 11.77 14.53 6.83
N ASP A 469 12.65 13.54 6.82
CA ASP A 469 13.92 13.56 6.10
C ASP A 469 13.85 12.68 4.86
N ARG A 470 13.47 13.29 3.73
CA ARG A 470 13.31 12.60 2.44
C ARG A 470 14.61 12.02 1.88
N GLN A 471 15.77 12.43 2.41
CA GLN A 471 17.05 11.83 2.03
C GLN A 471 17.09 10.34 2.39
N VAL A 472 16.41 9.92 3.46
CA VAL A 472 16.32 8.51 3.90
C VAL A 472 15.78 7.62 2.77
N TRP A 473 14.67 8.01 2.14
CA TRP A 473 14.13 7.24 1.01
C TRP A 473 15.01 7.32 -0.24
N ALA A 474 15.64 8.45 -0.52
CA ALA A 474 16.58 8.57 -1.64
C ALA A 474 17.77 7.60 -1.46
N ASP A 475 18.34 7.54 -0.26
CA ASP A 475 19.43 6.65 0.12
C ASP A 475 18.99 5.18 0.10
N GLU A 476 17.78 4.86 0.58
CA GLU A 476 17.23 3.49 0.56
C GLU A 476 16.92 2.99 -0.86
N ILE A 477 16.41 3.86 -1.75
CA ILE A 477 16.23 3.53 -3.17
C ILE A 477 17.60 3.21 -3.80
N LYS A 478 18.65 4.01 -3.53
CA LYS A 478 20.01 3.76 -4.05
C LYS A 478 20.69 2.55 -3.43
N LEU A 479 20.43 2.29 -2.15
CA LEU A 479 20.83 1.05 -1.49
C LEU A 479 20.24 -0.15 -2.23
N LEU A 480 18.91 -0.21 -2.40
CA LEU A 480 18.21 -1.31 -3.04
C LEU A 480 18.63 -1.52 -4.51
N GLU A 481 18.72 -0.45 -5.30
CA GLU A 481 19.25 -0.51 -6.67
C GLU A 481 20.67 -1.09 -6.71
N GLY A 482 21.52 -0.68 -5.77
CA GLY A 482 22.89 -1.18 -5.61
C GLY A 482 23.01 -2.66 -5.20
N LEU A 483 21.95 -3.28 -4.67
CA LEU A 483 21.92 -4.71 -4.37
C LEU A 483 21.64 -5.58 -5.61
N ILE A 484 21.15 -4.99 -6.72
CA ILE A 484 20.71 -5.74 -7.91
C ILE A 484 21.92 -6.36 -8.63
N GLY A 485 22.03 -7.69 -8.53
CA GLY A 485 23.14 -8.50 -9.00
C GLY A 485 24.48 -8.17 -8.32
N ALA A 486 24.46 -7.66 -7.10
CA ALA A 486 25.63 -7.55 -6.23
C ALA A 486 25.98 -8.92 -5.62
N ASN A 487 27.24 -9.13 -5.24
CA ASN A 487 27.69 -10.34 -4.54
C ASN A 487 27.65 -10.12 -3.01
N PRO A 488 26.77 -10.81 -2.26
CA PRO A 488 26.60 -10.63 -0.81
C PRO A 488 27.75 -11.20 0.03
N GLU A 489 28.71 -11.91 -0.60
CA GLU A 489 29.86 -12.49 0.07
C GLU A 489 31.09 -11.57 0.12
N THR A 490 31.04 -10.42 -0.57
CA THR A 490 32.11 -9.43 -0.57
C THR A 490 32.29 -8.77 0.81
N ALA A 491 33.53 -8.36 1.12
CA ALA A 491 33.84 -7.66 2.37
C ALA A 491 33.05 -6.34 2.51
N ALA A 492 32.86 -5.61 1.41
CA ALA A 492 32.09 -4.36 1.38
C ALA A 492 30.61 -4.59 1.74
N PHE A 493 29.96 -5.61 1.15
CA PHE A 493 28.58 -5.96 1.51
C PHE A 493 28.46 -6.34 2.99
N LYS A 494 29.36 -7.19 3.49
CA LYS A 494 29.37 -7.64 4.90
C LYS A 494 29.61 -6.49 5.88
N ALA A 495 30.46 -5.52 5.53
CA ALA A 495 30.66 -4.31 6.32
C ALA A 495 29.40 -3.42 6.33
N GLN A 496 28.72 -3.26 5.20
CA GLN A 496 27.47 -2.50 5.11
C GLN A 496 26.33 -3.16 5.88
N GLU A 497 26.18 -4.48 5.76
CA GLU A 497 25.26 -5.31 6.54
C GLU A 497 25.49 -5.14 8.05
N THR A 498 26.75 -5.23 8.50
CA THR A 498 27.14 -5.01 9.90
C THR A 498 26.81 -3.60 10.38
N LYS A 499 27.09 -2.57 9.56
CA LYS A 499 26.79 -1.16 9.86
C LYS A 499 25.29 -0.93 10.05
N LEU A 500 24.46 -1.36 9.10
CA LEU A 500 23.00 -1.19 9.16
C LEU A 500 22.40 -1.95 10.37
N GLN A 501 22.87 -3.18 10.61
CA GLN A 501 22.47 -3.95 11.78
C GLN A 501 22.85 -3.30 13.10
N ALA A 502 24.01 -2.63 13.19
CA ALA A 502 24.41 -1.86 14.37
C ALA A 502 23.52 -0.62 14.58
N GLN A 503 23.20 0.11 13.50
CA GLN A 503 22.35 1.32 13.58
C GLN A 503 20.96 1.04 14.18
N GLY A 504 20.31 -0.05 13.80
CA GLY A 504 19.01 -0.43 14.35
C GLY A 504 19.05 -1.21 15.67
N ALA A 505 20.22 -1.58 16.20
CA ALA A 505 20.33 -2.56 17.29
C ALA A 505 19.61 -2.13 18.59
N ALA A 506 19.71 -0.85 18.95
CA ALA A 506 19.04 -0.30 20.13
C ALA A 506 17.51 -0.37 20.01
N GLU A 507 16.96 -0.05 18.83
CA GLU A 507 15.52 -0.09 18.58
C GLU A 507 14.99 -1.53 18.55
N ARG A 508 15.69 -2.45 17.88
CA ARG A 508 15.32 -3.89 17.89
C ARG A 508 15.31 -4.44 19.32
N LYS A 509 16.31 -4.10 20.15
CA LYS A 509 16.35 -4.49 21.57
C LYS A 509 15.14 -3.95 22.33
N ARG A 510 14.85 -2.64 22.21
CA ARG A 510 13.69 -1.99 22.86
C ARG A 510 12.36 -2.63 22.46
N ILE A 511 12.18 -2.97 21.18
CA ILE A 511 10.96 -3.61 20.69
C ILE A 511 10.88 -5.09 21.11
N GLN A 512 11.99 -5.82 21.17
CA GLN A 512 12.05 -7.18 21.71
C GLN A 512 11.59 -7.21 23.18
N GLU A 513 12.13 -6.34 24.03
CA GLU A 513 11.75 -6.23 25.45
C GLU A 513 10.25 -5.96 25.63
N GLN A 514 9.65 -5.14 24.75
CA GLN A 514 8.19 -4.92 24.73
C GLN A 514 7.40 -6.17 24.31
N VAL A 515 7.88 -6.93 23.32
CA VAL A 515 7.27 -8.20 22.88
C VAL A 515 7.33 -9.23 24.00
N ASP A 516 8.47 -9.39 24.66
CA ASP A 516 8.65 -10.32 25.77
C ASP A 516 7.77 -9.96 26.98
N LYS A 517 7.67 -8.66 27.30
CA LYS A 517 6.77 -8.13 28.33
C LYS A 517 5.29 -8.34 27.99
N LYS A 518 4.92 -8.33 26.70
CA LYS A 518 3.55 -8.65 26.27
C LYS A 518 3.28 -10.15 26.32
N SER A 519 4.14 -10.97 25.71
CA SER A 519 3.98 -12.44 25.69
C SER A 519 3.93 -13.05 27.09
N SER A 520 4.71 -12.53 28.04
CA SER A 520 4.66 -12.96 29.44
C SER A 520 3.38 -12.52 30.17
N LYS A 521 2.78 -11.36 29.83
CA LYS A 521 1.45 -10.96 30.32
C LYS A 521 0.35 -11.85 29.75
N ASP A 522 0.39 -12.11 28.44
CA ASP A 522 -0.62 -12.93 27.76
C ASP A 522 -0.58 -14.39 28.25
N ALA A 523 0.62 -14.98 28.45
CA ALA A 523 0.79 -16.29 29.05
C ALA A 523 0.23 -16.37 30.49
N LYS A 524 0.45 -15.33 31.31
CA LYS A 524 -0.17 -15.24 32.65
C LYS A 524 -1.69 -15.18 32.56
N LYS A 525 -2.25 -14.39 31.64
CA LYS A 525 -3.71 -14.26 31.45
C LYS A 525 -4.34 -15.60 31.03
N ILE A 526 -3.73 -16.32 30.08
CA ILE A 526 -4.17 -17.66 29.64
C ILE A 526 -4.17 -18.65 30.81
N ARG A 527 -3.09 -18.66 31.62
CA ARG A 527 -3.02 -19.51 32.83
C ARG A 527 -4.13 -19.18 33.84
N THR A 528 -4.42 -17.90 34.07
CA THR A 528 -5.51 -17.49 34.98
C THR A 528 -6.87 -17.94 34.47
N VAL A 529 -7.17 -17.76 33.18
CA VAL A 529 -8.44 -18.21 32.57
C VAL A 529 -8.58 -19.73 32.70
N SER A 530 -7.54 -20.50 32.35
CA SER A 530 -7.54 -21.96 32.49
C SER A 530 -7.79 -22.43 33.93
N VAL A 531 -7.24 -21.73 34.95
CA VAL A 531 -7.52 -22.04 36.36
C VAL A 531 -8.98 -21.72 36.74
N VAL A 532 -9.53 -20.59 36.27
CA VAL A 532 -10.93 -20.22 36.52
C VAL A 532 -11.88 -21.23 35.89
N ASP A 533 -11.61 -21.69 34.67
CA ASP A 533 -12.45 -22.67 33.98
C ASP A 533 -12.39 -24.04 34.67
N MET A 534 -11.21 -24.50 35.10
CA MET A 534 -11.08 -25.71 35.93
C MET A 534 -11.83 -25.62 37.28
N LEU A 535 -11.88 -24.43 37.90
CA LEU A 535 -12.63 -24.22 39.15
C LEU A 535 -14.14 -24.20 38.93
N ARG A 536 -14.59 -23.66 37.79
CA ARG A 536 -16.00 -23.72 37.36
C ARG A 536 -16.45 -25.14 37.06
N GLU A 537 -15.64 -25.93 36.36
CA GLU A 537 -15.94 -27.35 36.10
C GLU A 537 -16.10 -28.13 37.42
N LYS A 538 -15.22 -27.91 38.41
CA LYS A 538 -15.35 -28.53 39.73
C LYS A 538 -16.64 -28.14 40.46
N HIS A 539 -16.98 -26.85 40.52
CA HIS A 539 -18.25 -26.42 41.12
C HIS A 539 -19.48 -27.02 40.42
N VAL A 540 -19.45 -27.19 39.09
CA VAL A 540 -20.54 -27.83 38.33
C VAL A 540 -20.64 -29.34 38.60
N VAL A 541 -19.54 -29.99 39.00
CA VAL A 541 -19.54 -31.40 39.43
C VAL A 541 -20.08 -31.55 40.86
N ASP A 542 -19.70 -30.66 41.77
CA ASP A 542 -20.14 -30.73 43.17
C ASP A 542 -21.63 -30.36 43.32
N VAL A 543 -22.13 -29.35 42.61
CA VAL A 543 -23.58 -28.99 42.56
C VAL A 543 -24.45 -30.06 41.87
N LYS A 544 -23.86 -31.09 41.26
CA LYS A 544 -24.56 -32.27 40.72
C LYS A 544 -24.48 -33.51 41.61
N ARG A 545 -23.91 -33.38 42.82
CA ARG A 545 -23.77 -34.45 43.82
C ARG A 545 -24.57 -34.21 45.10
N GLU A 546 -25.19 -33.04 45.23
CA GLU A 546 -26.28 -32.73 46.17
C GLU A 546 -27.64 -32.93 45.48
#